data_AF-A0A2E3KF49-F1
#
_entry.id   AF-A0A2E3KF49-F1
#
_cell.length_a   1.000
_cell.length_b   1.000
_cell.length_c   1.000
_cell.angle_alpha   90.00
_cell.angle_beta   90.00
_cell.angle_gamma   90.00
#
_symmetry.space_group_name_H-M   'P 1'
#
loop_
_entity.id
_entity.type
_entity.pdbx_description
1 polymer ?
#
loop_
_entity_poly.entity_id
_entity_poly.type
_entity_poly.pdbx_seq_one_letter_code
_entity_poly.pdbx_strand_id
1 'polypeptide(L)'
;MAYKTCVSIAEKTPKKLKQTLAKALKKSDYAEIRFDFLNPNAVPEALHLIRKDLGRCVSTLRPIREGGKFSGNEKNRISIIKLIAEYDPFLLDIEYNTLRKNRNLQRYLKNTDTSLLVSWHNFKQTPTVTVLKKKLLEMKKFSNNIKIVTMARSVNDGSRILSLYNNSKNVKLIAFSMGNFGKMSRLLCLLLGSPYTYVSLGKPIAPGQFSLDEVKSIFTGRK
;
A
#
# COMPACT_ATOMS: atom_id res chain seq x y z
N MET A 1 -21.40 -6.41 6.72
CA MET A 1 -20.07 -5.80 6.99
C MET A 1 -19.66 -5.02 5.75
N ALA A 2 -19.43 -3.70 5.85
CA ALA A 2 -19.03 -2.91 4.69
C ALA A 2 -17.54 -3.13 4.38
N TYR A 3 -17.22 -3.66 3.20
CA TYR A 3 -15.84 -3.85 2.76
C TYR A 3 -15.24 -2.52 2.34
N LYS A 4 -14.05 -2.20 2.88
CA LYS A 4 -13.36 -0.94 2.60
C LYS A 4 -12.43 -1.05 1.41
N THR A 5 -12.28 0.05 0.69
CA THR A 5 -11.44 0.16 -0.51
C THR A 5 -10.40 1.26 -0.38
N CYS A 6 -9.27 1.08 -1.07
CA CYS A 6 -8.22 2.07 -1.19
C CYS A 6 -7.87 2.26 -2.67
N VAL A 7 -8.19 3.42 -3.22
CA VAL A 7 -7.90 3.75 -4.63
C VAL A 7 -6.44 4.16 -4.76
N SER A 8 -5.65 3.44 -5.57
CA SER A 8 -4.29 3.89 -5.91
C SER A 8 -4.33 5.03 -6.91
N ILE A 9 -3.55 6.09 -6.66
CA ILE A 9 -3.44 7.29 -7.50
C ILE A 9 -1.98 7.49 -7.89
N ALA A 10 -1.72 7.53 -9.20
CA ALA A 10 -0.38 7.60 -9.80
C ALA A 10 -0.28 8.77 -10.81
N GLU A 11 -0.71 9.95 -10.38
CA GLU A 11 -0.66 11.17 -11.19
C GLU A 11 0.75 11.74 -11.28
N LYS A 12 1.03 12.46 -12.37
CA LYS A 12 2.36 13.03 -12.65
C LYS A 12 2.53 14.50 -12.23
N THR A 13 1.45 15.17 -11.84
CA THR A 13 1.50 16.58 -11.41
C THR A 13 0.66 16.81 -10.15
N PRO A 14 1.04 17.78 -9.29
CA PRO A 14 0.28 18.12 -8.08
C PRO A 14 -1.19 18.49 -8.35
N LYS A 15 -1.44 19.29 -9.39
CA LYS A 15 -2.80 19.69 -9.80
C LYS A 15 -3.67 18.49 -10.16
N LYS A 16 -3.16 17.54 -10.97
CA LYS A 16 -3.90 16.33 -11.34
C LYS A 16 -4.11 15.42 -10.14
N LEU A 17 -3.09 15.27 -9.28
CA LEU A 17 -3.19 14.52 -8.03
C LEU A 17 -4.38 15.02 -7.18
N LYS A 18 -4.47 16.32 -6.93
CA LYS A 18 -5.58 16.91 -6.16
C LYS A 18 -6.95 16.60 -6.77
N GLN A 19 -7.08 16.75 -8.09
CA GLN A 19 -8.33 16.46 -8.79
C GLN A 19 -8.73 14.98 -8.72
N THR A 20 -7.78 14.08 -8.95
CA THR A 20 -8.01 12.62 -8.88
C THR A 20 -8.28 12.17 -7.45
N LEU A 21 -7.61 12.75 -6.46
CA LEU A 21 -7.83 12.48 -5.04
C LEU A 21 -9.25 12.84 -4.61
N ALA A 22 -9.74 14.01 -4.98
CA ALA A 22 -11.11 14.42 -4.69
C ALA A 22 -12.15 13.45 -5.29
N LYS A 23 -11.91 12.92 -6.49
CA LYS A 23 -12.77 11.91 -7.11
C LYS A 23 -12.68 10.56 -6.39
N ALA A 24 -11.48 10.14 -6.00
CA ALA A 24 -11.24 8.88 -5.30
C ALA A 24 -11.94 8.86 -3.93
N LEU A 25 -11.74 9.89 -3.11
CA LEU A 25 -12.27 9.95 -1.75
C LEU A 25 -13.79 10.12 -1.67
N LYS A 26 -14.45 10.54 -2.76
CA LYS A 26 -15.91 10.52 -2.91
C LYS A 26 -16.48 9.11 -3.09
N LYS A 27 -15.67 8.16 -3.61
CA LYS A 27 -16.15 6.82 -3.97
C LYS A 27 -15.52 5.69 -3.14
N SER A 28 -14.39 5.94 -2.49
CA SER A 28 -13.57 4.96 -1.77
C SER A 28 -13.24 5.47 -0.37
N ASP A 29 -13.09 4.56 0.59
CA ASP A 29 -12.79 4.89 1.99
C ASP A 29 -11.44 5.60 2.13
N TYR A 30 -10.44 5.06 1.45
CA TYR A 30 -9.07 5.55 1.43
C TYR A 30 -8.57 5.79 0.00
N ALA A 31 -7.45 6.51 -0.10
CA ALA A 31 -6.67 6.63 -1.32
C ALA A 31 -5.19 6.36 -1.03
N GLU A 32 -4.47 5.68 -1.93
CA GLU A 32 -3.02 5.59 -1.89
C GLU A 32 -2.43 6.60 -2.87
N ILE A 33 -1.54 7.46 -2.38
CA ILE A 33 -0.84 8.43 -3.21
C ILE A 33 0.54 7.86 -3.54
N ARG A 34 0.77 7.58 -4.82
CA ARG A 34 2.05 7.12 -5.35
C ARG A 34 2.92 8.32 -5.71
N PHE A 35 3.54 8.92 -4.70
CA PHE A 35 4.45 10.05 -4.88
C PHE A 35 5.64 9.72 -5.79
N ASP A 36 5.97 8.44 -5.96
CA ASP A 36 7.02 7.99 -6.87
C ASP A 36 6.72 8.21 -8.36
N PHE A 37 5.49 8.61 -8.72
CA PHE A 37 5.12 9.03 -10.07
C PHE A 37 5.25 10.54 -10.31
N LEU A 38 5.42 11.33 -9.24
CA LEU A 38 5.69 12.76 -9.32
C LEU A 38 7.20 13.00 -9.53
N ASN A 39 7.52 14.16 -10.07
CA ASN A 39 8.87 14.70 -9.92
C ASN A 39 9.15 14.88 -8.40
N PRO A 40 10.28 14.40 -7.86
CA PRO A 40 10.62 14.56 -6.44
C PRO A 40 10.53 16.02 -5.93
N ASN A 41 10.85 17.00 -6.78
CA ASN A 41 10.79 18.42 -6.43
C ASN A 41 9.35 18.95 -6.30
N ALA A 42 8.37 18.26 -6.88
CA ALA A 42 6.96 18.63 -6.81
C ALA A 42 6.22 18.02 -5.59
N VAL A 43 6.88 17.15 -4.81
CA VAL A 43 6.27 16.51 -3.64
C VAL A 43 5.87 17.51 -2.55
N PRO A 44 6.68 18.53 -2.19
CA PRO A 44 6.28 19.53 -1.20
C PRO A 44 5.00 20.28 -1.60
N GLU A 45 4.90 20.72 -2.86
CA GLU A 45 3.71 21.39 -3.40
C GLU A 45 2.49 20.45 -3.34
N ALA A 46 2.67 19.19 -3.78
CA ALA A 46 1.61 18.18 -3.73
C ALA A 46 1.09 17.96 -2.32
N LEU A 47 1.97 17.81 -1.32
CA LEU A 47 1.61 17.65 0.09
C LEU A 47 0.82 18.84 0.61
N HIS A 48 1.26 20.07 0.30
CA HIS A 48 0.56 21.27 0.69
C HIS A 48 -0.86 21.33 0.09
N LEU A 49 -1.00 21.01 -1.20
CA LEU A 49 -2.28 21.08 -1.92
C LEU A 49 -3.34 20.10 -1.41
N ILE A 50 -2.93 18.97 -0.84
CA ILE A 50 -3.81 17.87 -0.39
C ILE A 50 -3.81 17.69 1.13
N ARG A 51 -3.15 18.56 1.90
CA ARG A 51 -2.97 18.47 3.35
C ARG A 51 -4.25 18.06 4.10
N LYS A 52 -5.39 18.65 3.74
CA LYS A 52 -6.69 18.42 4.40
C LYS A 52 -7.23 16.99 4.19
N ASP A 53 -6.79 16.30 3.15
CA ASP A 53 -7.25 14.97 2.77
C ASP A 53 -6.32 13.85 3.27
N LEU A 54 -5.12 14.19 3.79
CA LEU A 54 -4.09 13.22 4.14
C LEU A 54 -4.49 12.25 5.25
N GLY A 55 -5.39 12.64 6.15
CA GLY A 55 -5.98 11.77 7.18
C GLY A 55 -6.79 10.58 6.64
N ARG A 56 -7.00 10.49 5.31
CA ARG A 56 -7.58 9.34 4.60
C ARG A 56 -6.64 8.74 3.55
N CYS A 57 -5.38 9.17 3.52
CA CYS A 57 -4.42 8.81 2.49
C CYS A 57 -3.31 7.89 3.00
N VAL A 58 -3.05 6.82 2.26
CA VAL A 58 -1.80 6.05 2.38
C VAL A 58 -0.75 6.74 1.50
N SER A 59 0.25 7.36 2.10
CA SER A 59 1.33 8.02 1.37
C SER A 59 2.45 7.03 1.07
N THR A 60 2.77 6.83 -0.21
CA THR A 60 3.73 5.83 -0.66
C THR A 60 4.78 6.46 -1.58
N LEU A 61 6.07 6.34 -1.22
CA LEU A 61 7.21 6.72 -2.06
C LEU A 61 8.03 5.48 -2.44
N ARG A 62 7.48 4.68 -3.36
CA ARG A 62 8.01 3.35 -3.71
C ARG A 62 9.32 3.47 -4.52
N PRO A 63 10.39 2.76 -4.15
CA PRO A 63 11.61 2.71 -4.94
C PRO A 63 11.49 1.71 -6.11
N ILE A 64 12.35 1.88 -7.13
CA ILE A 64 12.38 1.03 -8.33
C ILE A 64 12.53 -0.46 -7.98
N ARG A 65 13.37 -0.78 -6.99
CA ARG A 65 13.63 -2.17 -6.52
C ARG A 65 12.38 -2.91 -6.03
N GLU A 66 11.31 -2.20 -5.67
CA GLU A 66 10.01 -2.77 -5.28
C GLU A 66 8.87 -2.28 -6.21
N GLY A 67 9.18 -2.05 -7.50
CA GLY A 67 8.19 -1.76 -8.54
C GLY A 67 7.68 -0.32 -8.56
N GLY A 68 8.39 0.60 -7.91
CA GLY A 68 8.13 2.04 -7.96
C GLY A 68 8.78 2.74 -9.15
N LYS A 69 8.54 4.06 -9.26
CA LYS A 69 9.10 4.91 -10.31
C LYS A 69 9.95 6.07 -9.81
N PHE A 70 10.32 6.05 -8.52
CA PHE A 70 11.10 7.12 -7.91
C PHE A 70 12.45 7.27 -8.62
N SER A 71 12.70 8.47 -9.16
CA SER A 71 13.85 8.77 -10.02
C SER A 71 15.08 9.32 -9.27
N GLY A 72 14.95 9.67 -7.99
CA GLY A 72 16.04 10.19 -7.17
C GLY A 72 16.89 9.09 -6.51
N ASN A 73 17.96 9.50 -5.83
CA ASN A 73 18.78 8.59 -5.00
C ASN A 73 18.12 8.31 -3.63
N GLU A 74 18.61 7.29 -2.93
CA GLU A 74 18.03 6.86 -1.65
C GLU A 74 18.10 7.96 -0.57
N LYS A 75 19.17 8.76 -0.51
CA LYS A 75 19.30 9.86 0.46
C LYS A 75 18.22 10.92 0.25
N ASN A 76 17.96 11.27 -1.01
CA ASN A 76 16.88 12.17 -1.39
C ASN A 76 15.51 11.54 -1.04
N ARG A 77 15.29 10.26 -1.37
CA ARG A 77 14.06 9.53 -1.03
C ARG A 77 13.76 9.56 0.46
N ILE A 78 14.77 9.28 1.30
CA ILE A 78 14.64 9.31 2.75
C ILE A 78 14.26 10.71 3.26
N SER A 79 14.83 11.75 2.66
CA SER A 79 14.50 13.14 3.04
C SER A 79 13.04 13.47 2.70
N ILE A 80 12.55 13.04 1.54
CA ILE A 80 11.13 13.21 1.16
C ILE A 80 10.21 12.38 2.05
N ILE A 81 10.59 11.15 2.40
CA ILE A 81 9.83 10.31 3.35
C ILE A 81 9.65 11.02 4.69
N LYS A 82 10.71 11.61 5.23
CA LYS A 82 10.64 12.38 6.47
C LYS A 82 9.70 13.58 6.33
N LEU A 83 9.80 14.32 5.24
CA LEU A 83 8.87 15.41 4.95
C LEU A 83 7.42 14.94 4.89
N ILE A 84 7.13 13.81 4.23
CA ILE A 84 5.77 13.24 4.16
C ILE A 84 5.27 12.89 5.58
N ALA A 85 6.13 12.38 6.46
CA ALA A 85 5.77 12.07 7.85
C ALA A 85 5.31 13.32 8.62
N GLU A 86 5.95 14.47 8.43
CA GLU A 86 5.52 15.73 9.08
C GLU A 86 4.10 16.20 8.70
N TYR A 87 3.55 15.67 7.62
CA TYR A 87 2.17 15.95 7.19
C TYR A 87 1.13 14.96 7.73
N ASP A 88 1.57 14.00 8.56
CA ASP A 88 0.75 13.01 9.28
C ASP A 88 -0.37 12.36 8.43
N PRO A 89 -0.02 11.60 7.39
CA PRO A 89 -1.01 10.87 6.61
C PRO A 89 -1.64 9.73 7.42
N PHE A 90 -2.81 9.24 6.99
CA PHE A 90 -3.47 8.07 7.57
C PHE A 90 -2.49 6.89 7.78
N LEU A 91 -1.70 6.61 6.75
CA LEU A 91 -0.57 5.69 6.83
C LEU A 91 0.59 6.17 5.96
N LEU A 92 1.81 6.05 6.46
CA LEU A 92 3.03 6.19 5.65
C LEU A 92 3.57 4.81 5.28
N ASP A 93 3.53 4.46 3.99
CA ASP A 93 4.03 3.18 3.48
C ASP A 93 5.56 3.21 3.31
N ILE A 94 6.26 2.38 4.08
CA ILE A 94 7.72 2.21 3.99
C ILE A 94 8.06 0.72 3.82
N GLU A 95 8.98 0.43 2.89
CA GLU A 95 9.44 -0.94 2.69
C GLU A 95 10.17 -1.48 3.92
N TYR A 96 9.90 -2.73 4.28
CA TYR A 96 10.62 -3.49 5.30
C TYR A 96 12.13 -3.41 5.11
N ASN A 97 12.59 -3.56 3.86
CA ASN A 97 14.01 -3.51 3.54
C ASN A 97 14.63 -2.13 3.78
N THR A 98 13.87 -1.06 3.55
CA THR A 98 14.28 0.32 3.81
C THR A 98 14.44 0.54 5.32
N LEU A 99 13.44 0.14 6.11
CA LEU A 99 13.50 0.26 7.57
C LEU A 99 14.65 -0.58 8.13
N ARG A 100 14.75 -1.86 7.78
CA ARG A 100 15.77 -2.78 8.30
C ARG A 100 17.20 -2.25 8.12
N LYS A 101 17.48 -1.57 6.99
CA LYS A 101 18.81 -1.05 6.66
C LYS A 101 19.12 0.33 7.24
N ASN A 102 18.11 1.08 7.69
CA ASN A 102 18.28 2.47 8.10
C ASN A 102 17.75 2.73 9.52
N ARG A 103 18.61 2.53 10.53
CA ARG A 103 18.28 2.78 11.94
C ARG A 103 17.94 4.24 12.24
N ASN A 104 18.56 5.19 11.53
CA ASN A 104 18.30 6.62 11.73
C ASN A 104 16.90 7.01 11.26
N LEU A 105 16.43 6.45 10.15
CA LEU A 105 15.05 6.62 9.70
C LEU A 105 14.06 6.02 10.72
N GLN A 106 14.34 4.81 11.23
CA GLN A 106 13.48 4.20 12.24
C GLN A 106 13.34 5.09 13.48
N ARG A 107 14.46 5.63 13.98
CA ARG A 107 14.44 6.52 15.15
C ARG A 107 13.65 7.79 14.87
N TYR A 108 13.84 8.38 13.69
CA TYR A 108 13.09 9.56 13.27
C TYR A 108 11.58 9.29 13.25
N LEU A 109 11.14 8.25 12.55
CA LEU A 109 9.71 7.92 12.40
C LEU A 109 9.05 7.48 13.72
N LYS A 110 9.83 6.98 14.68
CA LYS A 110 9.31 6.68 16.04
C LYS A 110 9.01 7.94 16.85
N ASN A 111 9.64 9.07 16.51
CA ASN A 111 9.44 10.34 17.17
C ASN A 111 8.37 11.20 16.48
N THR A 112 7.75 10.71 15.41
CA THR A 112 6.62 11.34 14.73
C THR A 112 5.32 10.64 15.14
N ASP A 113 4.19 11.34 15.09
CA ASP A 113 2.87 10.75 15.35
C ASP A 113 2.36 9.84 14.20
N THR A 114 3.10 9.81 13.08
CA THR A 114 2.71 9.10 11.87
C THR A 114 2.63 7.59 12.03
N SER A 115 1.44 7.05 11.73
CA SER A 115 1.24 5.61 11.66
C SER A 115 1.91 5.00 10.43
N LEU A 116 2.79 4.01 10.65
CA LEU A 116 3.52 3.35 9.56
C LEU A 116 2.74 2.15 9.00
N LEU A 117 2.74 2.01 7.67
CA LEU A 117 2.44 0.77 6.96
C LEU A 117 3.75 0.14 6.49
N VAL A 118 4.12 -0.99 7.09
CA VAL A 118 5.37 -1.68 6.71
C VAL A 118 5.05 -2.64 5.58
N SER A 119 5.67 -2.43 4.42
CA SER A 119 5.35 -3.18 3.22
C SER A 119 6.51 -4.04 2.72
N TRP A 120 6.19 -5.13 2.03
CA TRP A 120 7.17 -5.97 1.36
C TRP A 120 6.57 -6.58 0.09
N HIS A 121 7.31 -6.47 -1.00
CA HIS A 121 6.88 -6.93 -2.31
C HIS A 121 7.83 -8.00 -2.87
N ASN A 122 7.28 -9.08 -3.40
CA ASN A 122 8.02 -10.07 -4.19
C ASN A 122 7.41 -10.22 -5.57
N PHE A 123 8.00 -9.54 -6.55
CA PHE A 123 7.53 -9.56 -7.95
C PHE A 123 7.88 -10.86 -8.69
N LYS A 124 8.69 -11.75 -8.10
CA LYS A 124 9.14 -12.97 -8.76
C LYS A 124 8.24 -14.16 -8.45
N GLN A 125 7.84 -14.34 -7.19
CA GLN A 125 7.10 -15.52 -6.74
C GLN A 125 6.40 -15.31 -5.40
N THR A 126 5.59 -16.28 -5.01
CA THR A 126 5.05 -16.42 -3.65
C THR A 126 5.84 -17.46 -2.86
N PRO A 127 6.66 -17.05 -1.87
CA PRO A 127 7.44 -17.98 -1.06
C PRO A 127 6.59 -18.97 -0.27
N THR A 128 7.25 -19.95 0.35
CA THR A 128 6.60 -20.91 1.25
C THR A 128 5.92 -20.21 2.43
N VAL A 129 4.92 -20.87 3.03
CA VAL A 129 4.20 -20.33 4.20
C VAL A 129 5.16 -20.00 5.34
N THR A 130 6.17 -20.83 5.59
CA THR A 130 7.17 -20.61 6.65
C THR A 130 7.95 -19.31 6.43
N VAL A 131 8.39 -19.04 5.19
CA VAL A 131 9.08 -17.79 4.84
C VAL A 131 8.15 -16.59 4.99
N LEU A 132 6.89 -16.71 4.56
CA LEU A 132 5.89 -15.67 4.68
C LEU A 132 5.57 -15.35 6.15
N LYS A 133 5.39 -16.36 7.01
CA LYS A 133 5.19 -16.19 8.46
C LYS A 133 6.39 -15.53 9.13
N LYS A 134 7.61 -15.97 8.80
CA LYS A 134 8.83 -15.33 9.30
C LYS A 134 8.88 -13.86 8.88
N LYS A 135 8.56 -13.55 7.63
CA LYS A 135 8.50 -12.18 7.11
C LYS A 135 7.49 -11.33 7.88
N LEU A 136 6.29 -11.84 8.11
CA LEU A 136 5.24 -11.19 8.91
C LEU A 136 5.74 -10.85 10.33
N LEU A 137 6.36 -11.82 11.02
CA LEU A 137 6.91 -11.61 12.36
C LEU A 137 8.04 -10.58 12.40
N GLU A 138 8.91 -10.58 11.39
CA GLU A 138 9.98 -9.58 11.26
C GLU A 138 9.42 -8.18 11.02
N MET A 139 8.38 -8.05 10.19
CA MET A 139 7.73 -6.76 9.90
C MET A 139 6.96 -6.22 11.10
N LYS A 140 6.35 -7.10 11.90
CA LYS A 140 5.61 -6.74 13.13
C LYS A 140 6.47 -6.02 14.17
N LYS A 141 7.80 -6.18 14.13
CA LYS A 141 8.73 -5.43 14.98
C LYS A 141 8.73 -3.92 14.71
N PHE A 142 8.20 -3.49 13.56
CA PHE A 142 8.19 -2.09 13.13
C PHE A 142 6.80 -1.46 13.18
N SER A 143 5.73 -2.22 12.91
CA SER A 143 4.35 -1.74 12.94
C SER A 143 3.35 -2.90 12.99
N ASN A 144 2.15 -2.63 13.51
CA ASN A 144 1.01 -3.54 13.41
C ASN A 144 0.23 -3.38 12.09
N ASN A 145 0.51 -2.36 11.27
CA ASN A 145 -0.01 -2.28 9.89
C ASN A 145 1.01 -2.88 8.93
N ILE A 146 0.65 -4.00 8.30
CA ILE A 146 1.58 -4.78 7.47
C ILE A 146 0.98 -5.05 6.10
N LYS A 147 1.78 -4.87 5.04
CA LYS A 147 1.41 -5.17 3.65
C LYS A 147 2.39 -6.15 3.04
N ILE A 148 1.93 -7.34 2.64
CA ILE A 148 2.74 -8.37 1.99
C ILE A 148 2.12 -8.68 0.64
N VAL A 149 2.84 -8.41 -0.44
CA VAL A 149 2.32 -8.61 -1.80
C VAL A 149 3.31 -9.43 -2.62
N THR A 150 2.86 -10.56 -3.18
CA THR A 150 3.72 -11.47 -3.95
C THR A 150 3.21 -11.65 -5.37
N MET A 151 4.00 -12.25 -6.27
CA MET A 151 3.54 -12.66 -7.60
C MET A 151 3.05 -14.11 -7.54
N ALA A 152 1.81 -14.36 -7.95
CA ALA A 152 1.29 -15.72 -8.09
C ALA A 152 1.65 -16.30 -9.45
N ARG A 153 2.25 -17.50 -9.44
CA ARG A 153 2.51 -18.34 -10.61
C ARG A 153 1.49 -19.48 -10.75
N SER A 154 0.65 -19.67 -9.74
CA SER A 154 -0.45 -20.64 -9.72
C SER A 154 -1.56 -20.16 -8.77
N VAL A 155 -2.76 -20.74 -8.86
CA VAL A 155 -3.86 -20.43 -7.92
C VAL A 155 -3.47 -20.79 -6.47
N ASN A 156 -2.70 -21.86 -6.29
CA ASN A 156 -2.20 -22.30 -4.97
C ASN A 156 -1.33 -21.24 -4.29
N ASP A 157 -0.64 -20.39 -5.05
CA ASP A 157 0.11 -19.27 -4.49
C ASP A 157 -0.81 -18.25 -3.81
N GLY A 158 -1.97 -17.99 -4.40
CA GLY A 158 -3.01 -17.15 -3.82
C GLY A 158 -3.48 -17.69 -2.47
N SER A 159 -3.82 -18.98 -2.39
CA SER A 159 -4.19 -19.63 -1.12
C SER A 159 -3.08 -19.56 -0.09
N ARG A 160 -1.82 -19.72 -0.52
CA ARG A 160 -0.65 -19.69 0.36
C ARG A 160 -0.47 -18.34 1.05
N ILE A 161 -0.58 -17.23 0.31
CA ILE A 161 -0.48 -15.90 0.91
C ILE A 161 -1.66 -15.60 1.83
N LEU A 162 -2.87 -16.04 1.45
CA LEU A 162 -4.07 -15.86 2.25
C LEU A 162 -4.03 -16.63 3.58
N SER A 163 -3.30 -17.74 3.67
CA SER A 163 -3.11 -18.47 4.94
C SER A 163 -2.45 -17.63 6.06
N LEU A 164 -1.82 -16.49 5.73
CA LEU A 164 -1.27 -15.58 6.71
C LEU A 164 -2.34 -14.99 7.64
N TYR A 165 -3.58 -14.88 7.16
CA TYR A 165 -4.70 -14.37 7.96
C TYR A 165 -5.04 -15.25 9.16
N ASN A 166 -4.75 -16.56 9.10
CA ASN A 166 -4.94 -17.47 10.23
C ASN A 166 -4.05 -17.12 11.44
N ASN A 167 -2.97 -16.35 11.23
CA ASN A 167 -1.97 -16.04 12.25
C ASN A 167 -1.80 -14.52 12.46
N SER A 168 -2.72 -13.69 11.99
CA SER A 168 -2.60 -12.22 12.01
C SER A 168 -3.36 -11.55 13.16
N LYS A 169 -3.57 -12.25 14.30
CA LYS A 169 -4.19 -11.64 15.49
C LYS A 169 -3.42 -10.38 15.89
N ASN A 170 -4.15 -9.30 16.13
CA ASN A 170 -3.64 -7.95 16.46
C ASN A 170 -2.73 -7.32 15.38
N VAL A 171 -2.84 -7.76 14.12
CA VAL A 171 -2.15 -7.16 12.97
C VAL A 171 -3.18 -6.74 11.94
N LYS A 172 -3.12 -5.47 11.52
CA LYS A 172 -3.87 -4.95 10.38
C LYS A 172 -3.15 -5.38 9.09
N LEU A 173 -3.44 -6.61 8.64
CA LEU A 173 -2.73 -7.26 7.54
C LEU A 173 -3.40 -7.04 6.18
N ILE A 174 -2.61 -6.61 5.20
CA ILE A 174 -2.99 -6.56 3.78
C ILE A 174 -2.07 -7.53 3.04
N ALA A 175 -2.58 -8.73 2.75
CA ALA A 175 -1.82 -9.79 2.11
C ALA A 175 -2.60 -10.38 0.93
N PHE A 176 -2.04 -10.27 -0.27
CA PHE A 176 -2.60 -10.83 -1.49
C PHE A 176 -1.51 -10.99 -2.56
N SER A 177 -1.82 -11.73 -3.61
CA SER A 177 -0.93 -11.90 -4.76
C SER A 177 -1.34 -11.08 -5.98
N MET A 178 -0.35 -10.63 -6.73
CA MET A 178 -0.44 -10.04 -8.06
C MET A 178 -0.56 -11.13 -9.13
N GLY A 179 -0.82 -10.69 -10.36
CA GLY A 179 -0.90 -11.56 -11.53
C GLY A 179 -2.28 -12.20 -11.70
N ASN A 180 -2.50 -12.84 -12.84
CA ASN A 180 -3.82 -13.41 -13.19
C ASN A 180 -4.26 -14.47 -12.18
N PHE A 181 -3.36 -15.37 -11.78
CA PHE A 181 -3.63 -16.37 -10.75
C PHE A 181 -3.88 -15.78 -9.34
N GLY A 182 -3.32 -14.60 -9.06
CA GLY A 182 -3.46 -13.91 -7.79
C GLY A 182 -4.69 -13.00 -7.71
N LYS A 183 -5.35 -12.70 -8.84
CA LYS A 183 -6.42 -11.70 -8.93
C LYS A 183 -7.47 -11.87 -7.83
N MET A 184 -8.03 -13.08 -7.67
CA MET A 184 -9.07 -13.35 -6.67
C MET A 184 -8.60 -13.17 -5.22
N SER A 185 -7.30 -13.35 -4.93
CA SER A 185 -6.79 -13.15 -3.57
C SER A 185 -6.96 -11.70 -3.07
N ARG A 186 -7.06 -10.71 -3.97
CA ARG A 186 -7.33 -9.31 -3.63
C ARG A 186 -8.74 -9.08 -3.07
N LEU A 187 -9.69 -9.95 -3.41
CA LEU A 187 -11.06 -9.88 -2.89
C LEU A 187 -11.20 -10.77 -1.66
N LEU A 188 -10.65 -11.98 -1.73
CA LEU A 188 -10.73 -12.95 -0.64
C LEU A 188 -10.01 -12.45 0.63
N CYS A 189 -8.96 -11.64 0.50
CA CYS A 189 -8.29 -11.08 1.67
C CYS A 189 -9.23 -10.22 2.54
N LEU A 190 -10.22 -9.54 1.94
CA LEU A 190 -11.24 -8.79 2.70
C LEU A 190 -12.10 -9.71 3.55
N LEU A 191 -12.49 -10.87 3.01
CA LEU A 191 -13.27 -11.87 3.72
C LEU A 191 -12.50 -12.49 4.90
N LEU A 192 -11.17 -12.50 4.80
CA LEU A 192 -10.26 -13.07 5.79
C LEU A 192 -9.75 -12.03 6.81
N GLY A 193 -10.25 -10.80 6.77
CA GLY A 193 -9.95 -9.76 7.77
C GLY A 193 -8.96 -8.68 7.34
N SER A 194 -8.66 -8.55 6.04
CA SER A 194 -7.92 -7.39 5.56
C SER A 194 -8.69 -6.08 5.81
N PRO A 195 -8.05 -5.00 6.30
CA PRO A 195 -8.75 -3.77 6.64
C PRO A 195 -9.31 -3.03 5.41
N TYR A 196 -8.68 -3.21 4.25
CA TYR A 196 -9.13 -2.71 2.94
C TYR A 196 -8.35 -3.41 1.82
N THR A 197 -8.85 -3.32 0.59
CA THR A 197 -8.14 -3.80 -0.60
C THR A 197 -7.82 -2.66 -1.57
N TYR A 198 -6.79 -2.84 -2.40
CA TYR A 198 -6.34 -1.84 -3.36
C TYR A 198 -7.08 -1.98 -4.69
N VAL A 199 -7.65 -0.89 -5.16
CA VAL A 199 -8.45 -0.81 -6.39
C VAL A 199 -8.01 0.36 -7.28
N SER A 200 -8.42 0.37 -8.54
CA SER A 200 -8.19 1.47 -9.47
C SER A 200 -9.42 2.34 -9.67
N LEU A 201 -9.21 3.61 -10.04
CA LEU A 201 -10.24 4.49 -10.58
C LEU A 201 -10.35 4.27 -12.10
N GLY A 202 -10.76 3.06 -12.50
CA GLY A 202 -10.75 2.61 -13.89
C GLY A 202 -9.45 1.87 -14.23
N LYS A 203 -8.44 2.56 -14.79
CA LYS A 203 -7.22 1.89 -15.28
C LYS A 203 -6.35 1.31 -14.14
N PRO A 204 -6.01 0.01 -14.17
CA PRO A 204 -5.15 -0.62 -13.17
C PRO A 204 -3.75 0.01 -13.09
N ILE A 205 -3.21 0.13 -11.87
CA ILE A 205 -1.81 0.56 -11.62
C ILE A 205 -0.90 -0.65 -11.39
N ALA A 206 -1.45 -1.78 -10.92
CA ALA A 206 -0.73 -3.03 -10.71
C ALA A 206 -1.43 -4.22 -11.41
N PRO A 207 -0.69 -5.28 -11.82
CA PRO A 207 -1.28 -6.46 -12.45
C PRO A 207 -2.36 -7.12 -11.59
N GLY A 208 -3.51 -7.41 -12.20
CA GLY A 208 -4.66 -8.04 -11.56
C GLY A 208 -5.44 -7.15 -10.60
N GLN A 209 -5.20 -5.83 -10.57
CA GLN A 209 -5.98 -4.90 -9.75
C GLN A 209 -7.38 -4.70 -10.34
N PHE A 210 -8.41 -4.86 -9.51
CA PHE A 210 -9.79 -4.55 -9.88
C PHE A 210 -10.02 -3.04 -9.85
N SER A 211 -10.93 -2.57 -10.69
CA SER A 211 -11.54 -1.26 -10.56
C SER A 211 -12.46 -1.19 -9.34
N LEU A 212 -12.62 0.00 -8.80
CA LEU A 212 -13.53 0.26 -7.69
C LEU A 212 -14.97 -0.18 -8.00
N ASP A 213 -15.44 0.04 -9.23
CA ASP A 213 -16.80 -0.28 -9.64
C ASP A 213 -17.00 -1.80 -9.77
N GLU A 214 -15.99 -2.55 -10.27
CA GLU A 214 -16.01 -4.03 -10.24
C GLU A 214 -16.13 -4.56 -8.80
N VAL A 215 -15.30 -4.05 -7.88
CA VAL A 215 -15.33 -4.50 -6.48
C VAL A 215 -16.68 -4.18 -5.83
N LYS A 216 -17.22 -2.98 -6.07
CA LYS A 216 -18.56 -2.62 -5.58
C LYS A 216 -19.61 -3.59 -6.10
N SER A 217 -19.66 -3.83 -7.41
CA SER A 217 -20.63 -4.75 -8.01
C SER A 217 -20.58 -6.15 -7.39
N ILE A 218 -19.38 -6.68 -7.14
CA ILE A 218 -19.19 -8.01 -6.56
C ILE A 218 -19.74 -8.09 -5.13
N PHE A 219 -19.57 -7.04 -4.34
CA PHE A 219 -20.00 -7.03 -2.94
C PHE A 219 -21.42 -6.50 -2.72
N THR A 220 -21.97 -5.68 -3.62
CA THR A 220 -23.37 -5.22 -3.57
C THR A 220 -24.37 -6.29 -4.00
N GLY A 221 -23.95 -7.29 -4.78
CA GLY A 221 -24.79 -8.44 -5.16
C GLY A 221 -25.10 -9.43 -4.03
N ARG A 222 -24.61 -9.17 -2.80
CA ARG A 222 -24.93 -9.93 -1.58
C ARG A 222 -25.92 -9.15 -0.72
N LYS A 223 -27.12 -8.91 -1.26
CA LYS A 223 -28.29 -8.60 -0.43
C LYS A 223 -28.99 -9.90 -0.09
#